data_AF-A1CET1-F1
#
_entry.id   AF-A1CET1-F1
#
_cell.length_a   1.000
_cell.length_b   1.000
_cell.length_c   1.000
_cell.angle_alpha   90.00
_cell.angle_beta   90.00
_cell.angle_gamma   90.00
#
_symmetry.space_group_name_H-M   'P 1'
#
loop_
_entity.id
_entity.type
_entity.pdbx_description
1 polymer ?
#
loop_
_entity_poly.entity_id
_entity_poly.type
_entity_poly.pdbx_seq_one_letter_code
_entity_poly.pdbx_strand_id
1 'polypeptide(L)'
;MGCSRCTELTERFQIAPEFLKRMKRDPSGKGFTHLGKDGVLRTISGDYEVLDARGLDPEQIKFFLDWTPDELVKKEEFDNVDGTKVTGHEALFHPAPGILLKKPEGL
;
A
#
# COMPACT_ATOMS: atom_id res chain seq x y z
N MET A 1 -25.70 -9.27 39.69
CA MET A 1 -24.99 -10.24 38.83
C MET A 1 -24.33 -9.48 37.69
N GLY A 2 -23.01 -9.33 37.75
CA GLY A 2 -22.23 -8.66 36.70
C GLY A 2 -22.17 -9.53 35.46
N CYS A 3 -22.57 -8.96 34.32
CA CYS A 3 -22.40 -9.59 33.02
C CYS A 3 -20.93 -9.46 32.63
N SER A 4 -20.12 -10.39 33.13
CA SER A 4 -18.73 -10.56 32.71
C SER A 4 -18.70 -11.28 31.37
N ARG A 5 -18.14 -10.56 30.38
CA ARG A 5 -17.68 -10.99 29.04
C ARG A 5 -18.53 -10.47 27.88
N CYS A 6 -18.24 -9.23 27.52
CA CYS A 6 -18.20 -8.77 26.12
C CYS A 6 -17.12 -7.66 26.05
N THR A 7 -15.89 -7.99 26.38
CA THR A 7 -14.74 -7.07 26.25
C THR A 7 -13.59 -7.82 25.61
N GLU A 8 -13.78 -8.34 24.40
CA GLU A 8 -12.67 -8.94 23.64
C GLU A 8 -12.91 -8.95 22.12
N LEU A 9 -13.67 -7.98 21.63
CA LEU A 9 -13.46 -7.46 20.30
C LEU A 9 -12.81 -6.09 20.47
N THR A 10 -11.52 -6.10 20.82
CA THR A 10 -10.62 -5.00 20.46
C THR A 10 -10.54 -5.03 18.94
N GLU A 11 -11.61 -4.59 18.29
CA GLU A 11 -11.64 -4.19 16.90
C GLU A 11 -10.55 -3.15 16.79
N ARG A 12 -9.37 -3.61 16.33
CA ARG A 12 -8.33 -2.72 15.85
C ARG A 12 -8.97 -2.00 14.67
N PHE A 13 -9.68 -0.90 14.91
CA PHE A 13 -9.85 0.15 13.94
C PHE A 13 -8.43 0.63 13.64
N GLN A 14 -7.72 -0.10 12.77
CA GLN A 14 -6.38 0.26 12.35
C GLN A 14 -6.56 1.52 11.49
N ILE A 15 -6.49 2.66 12.16
CA ILE A 15 -6.46 3.98 11.54
C ILE A 15 -5.41 3.89 10.43
N ALA A 16 -5.84 4.09 9.18
CA ALA A 16 -4.94 4.01 8.03
C ALA A 16 -3.71 4.91 8.27
N PRO A 17 -2.52 4.52 7.81
CA PRO A 17 -1.33 5.33 7.95
C PRO A 17 -1.54 6.76 7.46
N GLU A 18 -1.03 7.76 8.18
CA GLU A 18 -1.21 9.17 7.83
C GLU A 18 -0.69 9.50 6.43
N PHE A 19 0.41 8.86 6.01
CA PHE A 19 0.94 9.04 4.67
C PHE A 19 -0.02 8.54 3.57
N LEU A 20 -0.78 7.47 3.84
CA LEU A 20 -1.76 6.92 2.89
C LEU A 20 -2.99 7.83 2.76
N LYS A 21 -3.40 8.49 3.85
CA LYS A 21 -4.55 9.42 3.84
C LYS A 21 -4.33 10.66 2.96
N ARG A 22 -3.07 11.06 2.76
CA ARG A 22 -2.69 12.26 2.01
C ARG A 22 -2.48 12.00 0.52
N MET A 23 -2.45 10.73 0.09
CA MET A 23 -2.26 10.38 -1.31
C MET A 23 -3.55 10.60 -2.11
N LYS A 24 -3.41 10.97 -3.39
CA LYS A 24 -4.57 11.07 -4.29
C LYS A 24 -5.27 9.72 -4.42
N ARG A 25 -6.59 9.76 -4.61
CA ARG A 25 -7.42 8.58 -4.85
C ARG A 25 -8.15 8.72 -6.17
N ASP A 26 -8.49 7.58 -6.75
CA ASP A 26 -9.38 7.55 -7.90
C ASP A 26 -10.75 8.10 -7.49
N PRO A 27 -11.24 9.18 -8.14
CA PRO A 27 -12.55 9.77 -7.82
C PRO A 27 -13.71 8.81 -8.11
N SER A 28 -13.53 7.81 -8.98
CA SER A 28 -14.53 6.78 -9.26
C SER A 28 -14.65 5.72 -8.14
N GLY A 29 -13.68 5.68 -7.22
CA GLY A 29 -13.59 4.66 -6.17
C GLY A 29 -13.16 3.28 -6.67
N LYS A 30 -12.82 3.13 -7.96
CA LYS A 30 -12.38 1.84 -8.55
C LYS A 30 -10.87 1.60 -8.44
N GLY A 31 -10.12 2.61 -8.03
CA GLY A 31 -8.68 2.52 -7.84
C GLY A 31 -8.28 1.69 -6.61
N PHE A 32 -6.99 1.40 -6.53
CA PHE A 32 -6.40 0.61 -5.45
C PHE A 32 -5.04 1.16 -5.02
N THR A 33 -4.54 0.71 -3.87
CA THR A 33 -3.22 1.03 -3.36
C THR A 33 -2.30 -0.17 -3.53
N HIS A 34 -1.07 0.06 -3.98
CA HIS A 34 -0.07 -0.98 -4.20
C HIS A 34 1.28 -0.54 -3.64
N LEU A 35 1.89 -1.39 -2.81
CA LEU A 35 3.28 -1.22 -2.39
C LEU A 35 4.17 -2.05 -3.33
N GLY A 36 4.95 -1.38 -4.17
CA GLY A 36 5.89 -2.04 -5.07
C GLY A 36 7.12 -2.56 -4.33
N LYS A 37 7.76 -3.61 -4.88
CA LYS A 37 9.02 -4.18 -4.33
C LYS A 37 10.20 -3.19 -4.31
N ASP A 38 10.03 -2.06 -4.97
CA ASP A 38 10.94 -0.91 -4.93
C ASP A 38 10.72 0.01 -3.72
N GLY A 39 9.80 -0.33 -2.81
CA GLY A 39 9.50 0.44 -1.60
C GLY A 39 8.61 1.65 -1.86
N VAL A 40 8.07 1.80 -3.06
CA VAL A 40 7.23 2.93 -3.45
C VAL A 40 5.77 2.52 -3.33
N LEU A 41 5.04 3.26 -2.49
CA LEU A 41 3.61 3.16 -2.37
C LEU A 41 2.95 3.97 -3.49
N ARG A 42 2.02 3.35 -4.21
CA ARG A 42 1.32 3.96 -5.34
C ARG A 42 -0.19 3.85 -5.14
N THR A 43 -0.90 4.90 -5.51
CA THR A 43 -2.35 4.81 -5.76
C THR A 43 -2.58 4.73 -7.26
N ILE A 44 -3.41 3.79 -7.67
CA ILE A 44 -3.60 3.40 -9.06
C ILE A 44 -5.10 3.53 -9.38
N SER A 45 -5.44 4.10 -10.53
CA SER A 45 -6.83 4.24 -10.98
C SER A 45 -7.43 2.89 -11.39
N GLY A 46 -8.75 2.83 -11.56
CA GLY A 46 -9.42 1.67 -12.16
C GLY A 46 -8.94 1.32 -13.57
N ASP A 47 -8.34 2.29 -14.27
CA ASP A 47 -7.74 2.12 -15.60
C ASP A 47 -6.26 1.69 -15.55
N TYR A 48 -5.74 1.38 -14.36
CA TYR A 48 -4.36 0.97 -14.09
C TYR A 48 -3.30 2.06 -14.32
N GLU A 49 -3.69 3.33 -14.20
CA GLU A 49 -2.76 4.46 -14.24
C GLU A 49 -2.32 4.89 -12.84
N VAL A 50 -1.04 5.19 -12.65
CA VAL A 50 -0.51 5.69 -11.36
C VAL A 50 -0.98 7.13 -11.15
N LEU A 51 -1.79 7.35 -10.12
CA LEU A 51 -2.35 8.66 -9.76
C LEU A 51 -1.42 9.43 -8.82
N ASP A 52 -0.78 8.71 -7.90
CA ASP A 52 0.16 9.25 -6.92
C ASP A 52 1.20 8.20 -6.54
N ALA A 53 2.39 8.66 -6.18
CA ALA A 53 3.51 7.80 -5.83
C ALA A 53 4.33 8.43 -4.71
N ARG A 54 4.69 7.60 -3.72
CA ARG A 54 5.50 8.02 -2.58
C ARG A 54 6.48 6.92 -2.21
N GLY A 55 7.77 7.24 -2.26
CA GLY A 55 8.80 6.42 -1.64
C GLY A 55 8.61 6.38 -0.13
N LEU A 56 8.52 5.17 0.44
CA LEU A 56 8.47 4.96 1.88
C LEU A 56 9.87 4.62 2.40
N ASP A 57 10.20 5.13 3.58
CA ASP A 57 11.39 4.68 4.31
C ASP A 57 11.16 3.27 4.92
N PRO A 58 12.22 2.56 5.35
CA PRO A 58 12.09 1.20 5.89
C PRO A 58 11.13 1.08 7.08
N GLU A 59 11.04 2.11 7.94
CA GLU A 59 10.12 2.11 9.08
C GLU A 59 8.66 2.26 8.64
N GLN A 60 8.40 3.13 7.66
CA GLN A 60 7.09 3.31 7.04
C GLN A 60 6.64 2.05 6.27
N ILE A 61 7.57 1.37 5.58
CA ILE A 61 7.31 0.09 4.92
C ILE A 61 6.86 -0.94 5.95
N LYS A 62 7.63 -1.12 7.03
CA LYS A 62 7.25 -2.04 8.12
C LYS A 62 5.88 -1.69 8.69
N PHE A 63 5.61 -0.41 8.93
CA PHE A 63 4.31 0.04 9.45
C PHE A 63 3.16 -0.27 8.49
N PHE A 64 3.35 -0.08 7.18
CA PHE A 64 2.36 -0.42 6.16
C PHE A 64 2.11 -1.93 6.10
N LEU A 65 3.17 -2.74 6.20
CA LEU A 65 3.09 -4.20 6.20
C LEU A 65 2.40 -4.74 7.47
N ASP A 66 2.60 -4.12 8.63
CA ASP A 66 1.90 -4.47 9.87
C ASP A 66 0.40 -4.07 9.85
N TRP A 67 0.03 -3.15 8.95
CA TRP A 67 -1.35 -2.74 8.68
C TRP A 67 -2.05 -3.63 7.63
N THR A 68 -1.28 -4.32 6.79
CA THR A 68 -1.79 -5.13 5.68
C THR A 68 -1.95 -6.59 6.12
N PRO A 69 -3.06 -7.27 5.78
CA PRO A 69 -3.20 -8.71 6.01
C PRO A 69 -2.07 -9.52 5.37
N ASP A 70 -1.54 -10.51 6.09
CA ASP A 70 -0.40 -11.31 5.65
C ASP A 70 -0.70 -12.11 4.36
N GLU A 71 -1.97 -12.40 4.06
CA GLU A 71 -2.37 -13.11 2.83
C GLU A 71 -2.16 -12.27 1.57
N LEU A 72 -2.07 -10.94 1.70
CA LEU A 72 -1.96 -10.00 0.59
C LEU A 72 -0.52 -9.60 0.27
N VAL A 73 0.42 -9.83 1.19
CA VAL A 73 1.80 -9.35 1.06
C VAL A 73 2.82 -10.28 1.67
N LYS A 74 3.89 -10.56 0.92
CA LYS A 74 5.05 -11.31 1.44
C LYS A 74 6.03 -10.33 2.05
N LYS A 75 6.02 -10.20 3.38
CA LYS A 75 6.85 -9.23 4.12
C LYS A 75 8.35 -9.35 3.83
N GLU A 76 8.82 -10.58 3.61
CA GLU A 76 10.21 -10.92 3.26
C GLU A 76 10.70 -10.25 1.96
N GLU A 77 9.80 -9.90 1.04
CA GLU A 77 10.16 -9.23 -0.21
C GLU A 77 10.62 -7.77 0.00
N PHE A 78 10.48 -7.25 1.22
CA PHE A 78 10.77 -5.87 1.59
C PHE A 78 11.99 -5.71 2.50
N ASP A 79 12.73 -6.78 2.77
CA ASP A 79 13.94 -6.73 3.57
C ASP A 79 14.98 -5.79 2.93
N ASN A 80 15.43 -4.78 3.69
CA ASN A 80 16.39 -3.75 3.26
C ASN A 80 15.92 -2.88 2.07
N VAL A 81 14.62 -2.85 1.77
CA VAL A 81 14.05 -1.97 0.76
C VAL A 81 13.86 -0.56 1.32
N ASP A 82 14.23 0.45 0.53
CA ASP A 82 14.09 1.87 0.88
C ASP A 82 13.61 2.64 -0.36
N GLY A 83 12.31 2.94 -0.38
CA GLY A 83 11.67 3.61 -1.50
C GLY A 83 12.00 5.10 -1.59
N THR A 84 12.54 5.71 -0.53
CA THR A 84 12.97 7.12 -0.57
C THR A 84 14.13 7.36 -1.54
N LYS A 85 14.84 6.29 -1.90
CA LYS A 85 15.91 6.30 -2.92
C LYS A 85 15.37 6.31 -4.35
N VAL A 86 14.08 6.06 -4.56
CA VAL A 86 13.44 6.15 -5.88
C VAL A 86 12.95 7.58 -6.10
N THR A 87 13.75 8.39 -6.79
CA THR A 87 13.52 9.83 -6.93
C THR A 87 13.08 10.27 -8.34
N GLY A 88 13.33 9.44 -9.36
CA GLY A 88 13.00 9.75 -10.75
C GLY A 88 11.49 9.67 -10.99
N HIS A 89 10.91 10.67 -11.65
CA HIS A 89 9.49 10.68 -12.01
C HIS A 89 9.10 9.43 -12.81
N GLU A 90 9.93 9.03 -13.77
CA GLU A 90 9.71 7.82 -14.56
C GLU A 90 9.65 6.57 -13.66
N ALA A 91 10.59 6.41 -12.73
CA ALA A 91 10.58 5.26 -11.82
C ALA A 91 9.37 5.27 -10.87
N LEU A 92 8.89 6.46 -10.49
CA LEU A 92 7.72 6.63 -9.61
C LEU A 92 6.41 6.30 -10.33
N PHE A 93 6.20 6.75 -11.56
CA PHE A 93 4.92 6.66 -12.27
C PHE A 93 4.88 5.61 -13.40
N HIS A 94 6.04 5.18 -13.88
CA HIS A 94 6.24 4.17 -14.93
C HIS A 94 7.32 3.15 -14.51
N PRO A 95 7.09 2.40 -13.40
CA PRO A 95 8.10 1.50 -12.87
C PRO A 95 8.38 0.33 -13.84
N ALA A 96 9.55 -0.29 -13.66
CA ALA A 96 9.97 -1.43 -14.46
C ALA A 96 8.93 -2.57 -14.42
N PRO A 97 8.81 -3.36 -15.51
CA PRO A 97 7.92 -4.51 -15.56
C PRO A 97 8.11 -5.44 -14.35
N GLY A 98 7.00 -5.86 -13.73
CA GLY A 98 7.01 -6.73 -12.56
C GLY A 98 6.97 -6.03 -11.20
N ILE A 99 7.07 -4.69 -11.16
CA ILE A 99 6.85 -3.91 -9.93
C ILE A 99 5.35 -3.72 -9.67
N LEU A 100 4.58 -3.39 -10.70
CA LEU A 100 3.12 -3.26 -10.63
C LEU A 100 2.42 -4.58 -10.92
N LEU A 101 1.24 -4.75 -10.32
CA LEU A 101 0.30 -5.80 -10.72
C LEU A 101 -0.09 -5.60 -12.19
N LYS A 102 -0.15 -6.70 -12.94
CA LYS A 102 -0.61 -6.65 -14.33
C LYS A 102 -2.13 -6.44 -14.35
N LYS A 103 -2.58 -5.59 -15.28
CA LYS A 103 -4.00 -5.52 -15.63
C LYS A 103 -4.48 -6.90 -16.09
N PRO A 104 -5.61 -7.42 -15.59
CA PRO A 104 -6.19 -8.64 -16.12
C PRO A 104 -6.56 -8.40 -17.59
N GLU A 105 -5.98 -9.19 -18.48
CA GLU A 105 -6.26 -9.11 -19.91
C GLU A 105 -7.62 -9.79 -20.17
N GLY A 106 -8.67 -9.00 -20.44
CA GLY A 106 -9.95 -9.51 -20.98
C GLY A 106 -11.18 -9.48 -20.06
N LEU A 107 -11.52 -8.29 -19.54
CA LEU A 107 -12.87 -8.00 -19.02
C LEU A 107 -13.69 -7.21 -20.04
#